data_AF-A0A4R3Q4V9-F1
#
_entry.id   AF-A0A4R3Q4V9-F1
#
_cell.length_a   1.000
_cell.length_b   1.000
_cell.length_c   1.000
_cell.angle_alpha   90.00
_cell.angle_beta   90.00
_cell.angle_gamma   90.00
#
_symmetry.space_group_name_H-M   'P 1'
#
loop_
_entity.id
_entity.type
_entity.pdbx_description
1 polymer ?
#
loop_
_entity_poly.entity_id
_entity_poly.type
_entity_poly.pdbx_seq_one_letter_code
_entity_poly.pdbx_strand_id
1 'polypeptide(L)'
;MAAGATPANLLESVEVKVQQLNDVFCQATASIGGLYFHLPVHGSDPKFRERVYCYELYHQLRQIWPSDTAFVLNGEVDKQGHALIKATGARLASPDLLVHIPGSMDNNHAIIEVKPGSARLGGICKDILTLSEYCRLVGYHRAIYLFYGELPERLITQAIEIVTKVNGPITPIELWFHPQPGTPAELVGTLIHGDSASKGF
;
A
#
# COMPACT_ATOMS: atom_id res chain seq x y z
N MET A 1 -17.26 -28.13 21.26
CA MET A 1 -17.34 -28.37 19.80
C MET A 1 -17.32 -27.02 19.12
N ALA A 2 -16.20 -26.64 18.49
CA ALA A 2 -16.13 -25.41 17.72
C ALA A 2 -16.79 -25.67 16.36
N ALA A 3 -17.84 -24.93 16.04
CA ALA A 3 -18.41 -24.93 14.69
C ALA A 3 -17.34 -24.39 13.74
N GLY A 4 -16.84 -25.22 12.83
CA GLY A 4 -15.92 -24.79 11.79
C GLY A 4 -16.59 -23.75 10.89
N ALA A 5 -15.91 -22.63 10.66
CA ALA A 5 -16.41 -21.62 9.74
C ALA A 5 -16.56 -22.23 8.33
N THR A 6 -17.73 -22.04 7.72
CA THR A 6 -17.97 -22.47 6.34
C THR A 6 -17.19 -21.58 5.36
N PRO A 7 -16.85 -22.07 4.15
CA PRO A 7 -16.18 -21.26 3.13
C PRO A 7 -16.91 -19.96 2.78
N ALA A 8 -18.25 -19.97 2.78
CA ALA A 8 -19.06 -18.77 2.55
C ALA A 8 -18.90 -17.72 3.67
N ASN A 9 -18.94 -18.15 4.94
CA ASN A 9 -18.73 -17.25 6.09
C ASN A 9 -17.31 -16.67 6.10
N LEU A 10 -16.32 -17.44 5.63
CA LEU A 10 -14.94 -16.97 5.50
C LEU A 10 -14.83 -15.89 4.42
N LEU A 11 -15.41 -16.10 3.24
CA LEU A 11 -15.41 -15.12 2.14
C LEU A 11 -16.12 -13.82 2.54
N GLU A 12 -17.31 -13.91 3.15
CA GLU A 12 -18.05 -12.76 3.66
C GLU A 12 -17.23 -11.99 4.72
N SER A 13 -16.58 -12.71 5.65
CA SER A 13 -15.71 -12.08 6.65
C SER A 13 -14.47 -11.40 6.06
N VAL A 14 -13.95 -11.90 4.94
CA VAL A 14 -12.81 -11.30 4.23
C VAL A 14 -13.26 -10.04 3.49
N GLU A 15 -14.39 -10.09 2.80
CA GLU A 15 -14.95 -8.95 2.07
C GLU A 15 -15.30 -7.79 3.00
N VAL A 16 -15.90 -8.09 4.16
CA VAL A 16 -16.16 -7.08 5.21
C VAL A 16 -14.86 -6.43 5.69
N LYS A 17 -13.79 -7.21 5.92
CA LYS A 17 -12.48 -6.66 6.33
C LYS A 17 -11.85 -5.78 5.24
N VAL A 18 -12.00 -6.16 3.97
CA VAL A 18 -11.52 -5.37 2.82
C VAL A 18 -12.24 -4.03 2.75
N GLN A 19 -13.57 -4.04 2.84
CA GLN A 19 -14.39 -2.84 2.81
C GLN A 19 -14.07 -1.92 3.99
N GLN A 20 -13.90 -2.47 5.19
CA GLN A 20 -13.52 -1.71 6.37
C GLN A 20 -12.17 -1.00 6.19
N LEU A 21 -11.15 -1.66 5.63
CA LEU A 21 -9.87 -1.01 5.38
C LEU A 21 -9.99 0.09 4.32
N ASN A 22 -10.79 -0.12 3.25
CA ASN A 22 -11.03 0.90 2.23
C ASN A 22 -11.69 2.14 2.82
N ASP A 23 -12.73 1.97 3.62
CA ASP A 23 -13.46 3.06 4.26
C ASP A 23 -12.55 3.87 5.21
N VAL A 24 -11.72 3.17 6.00
CA VAL A 24 -10.71 3.78 6.86
C VAL A 24 -9.66 4.53 6.03
N PHE A 25 -9.22 3.99 4.90
CA PHE A 25 -8.26 4.65 4.02
C PHE A 25 -8.81 5.94 3.41
N CYS A 26 -10.06 5.91 2.91
CA CYS A 26 -10.76 7.07 2.37
C CYS A 26 -10.92 8.17 3.42
N GLN A 27 -11.37 7.83 4.63
CA GLN A 27 -11.57 8.80 5.71
C GLN A 27 -10.25 9.40 6.21
N ALA A 28 -9.21 8.58 6.37
CA ALA A 28 -7.91 9.05 6.82
C ALA A 28 -7.26 10.00 5.82
N THR A 29 -7.29 9.66 4.53
CA THR A 29 -6.73 10.50 3.46
C THR A 29 -7.48 11.82 3.30
N ALA A 30 -8.82 11.80 3.40
CA ALA A 30 -9.66 13.00 3.41
C ALA A 30 -9.37 13.94 4.60
N SER A 31 -8.73 13.45 5.65
CA SER A 31 -8.36 14.25 6.83
C SER A 31 -6.95 14.85 6.73
N ILE A 32 -6.18 14.55 5.67
CA ILE A 32 -4.82 15.08 5.49
C ILE A 32 -4.88 16.53 5.04
N GLY A 33 -4.33 17.41 5.89
CA GLY A 33 -4.22 18.84 5.60
C GLY A 33 -3.10 19.20 4.61
N GLY A 34 -3.22 20.38 3.99
CA GLY A 34 -2.31 20.83 2.94
C GLY A 34 -0.83 20.89 3.32
N LEU A 35 -0.51 21.17 4.60
CA LEU A 35 0.87 21.25 5.10
C LEU A 35 1.62 19.91 5.05
N TYR A 36 0.88 18.80 5.10
CA TYR A 36 1.44 17.45 5.04
C TYR A 36 1.57 16.93 3.61
N PHE A 37 0.82 17.55 2.69
CA PHE A 37 0.80 17.24 1.28
C PHE A 37 1.88 18.02 0.51
N HIS A 38 2.01 19.31 0.81
CA HIS A 38 3.05 20.19 0.29
C HIS A 38 3.71 20.92 1.45
N LEU A 39 4.91 20.49 1.85
CA LEU A 39 5.60 21.11 2.97
C LEU A 39 6.25 22.42 2.50
N PRO A 40 5.88 23.58 3.06
CA PRO A 40 6.56 24.84 2.78
C PRO A 40 8.03 24.78 3.24
N VAL A 41 8.95 25.27 2.42
CA VAL A 41 10.37 25.32 2.76
C VAL A 41 10.83 26.77 2.65
N HIS A 42 11.46 27.29 3.69
CA HIS A 42 11.96 28.66 3.68
C HIS A 42 12.99 28.85 2.55
N GLY A 43 12.73 29.79 1.63
CA GLY A 43 13.62 30.11 0.52
C GLY A 43 13.58 29.14 -0.66
N SER A 44 12.60 28.23 -0.74
CA SER A 44 12.36 27.41 -1.95
C SER A 44 10.88 27.11 -2.14
N ASP A 45 10.52 26.59 -3.31
CA ASP A 45 9.16 26.09 -3.54
C ASP A 45 8.81 24.97 -2.54
N PRO A 46 7.54 24.86 -2.11
CA PRO A 46 7.06 23.73 -1.31
C PRO A 46 7.42 22.40 -1.96
N LYS A 47 7.83 21.44 -1.13
CA LYS A 47 8.28 20.13 -1.62
C LYS A 47 7.33 19.05 -1.17
N PHE A 48 7.07 18.11 -2.07
CA PHE A 48 6.57 16.80 -1.69
C PHE A 48 7.58 16.13 -0.75
N ARG A 49 7.12 15.79 0.45
CA ARG A 49 7.92 15.11 1.47
C ARG A 49 7.16 13.86 1.87
N GLU A 50 7.45 12.77 1.15
CA GLU A 50 6.85 11.45 1.35
C GLU A 50 6.69 11.06 2.82
N ARG A 51 7.77 11.13 3.61
CA ARG A 51 7.71 10.79 5.05
C ARG A 51 6.75 11.67 5.86
N VAL A 52 6.62 12.95 5.53
CA VAL A 52 5.70 13.87 6.23
C VAL A 52 4.26 13.46 5.94
N TYR A 53 3.96 13.17 4.68
CA TYR A 53 2.67 12.65 4.28
C TYR A 53 2.38 11.29 4.95
N CYS A 54 3.34 10.36 4.96
CA CYS A 54 3.19 9.04 5.58
C CYS A 54 2.91 9.12 7.08
N TYR A 55 3.56 10.02 7.82
CA TYR A 55 3.30 10.21 9.24
C TYR A 55 1.91 10.76 9.52
N GLU A 56 1.45 11.70 8.70
CA GLU A 56 0.09 12.21 8.83
C GLU A 56 -0.94 11.13 8.48
N LEU A 57 -0.73 10.40 7.38
CA LEU A 57 -1.59 9.28 7.02
C LEU A 57 -1.64 8.24 8.14
N TYR A 58 -0.49 7.86 8.72
CA TYR A 58 -0.43 6.95 9.86
C TYR A 58 -1.22 7.52 11.06
N HIS A 59 -1.05 8.80 11.38
CA HIS A 59 -1.78 9.46 12.46
C HIS A 59 -3.29 9.40 12.24
N GLN A 60 -3.76 9.81 11.05
CA GLN A 60 -5.17 9.82 10.71
C GLN A 60 -5.78 8.41 10.73
N LEU A 61 -5.09 7.43 10.15
CA LEU A 61 -5.50 6.02 10.21
C LEU A 61 -5.60 5.54 11.67
N ARG A 62 -4.66 5.91 12.55
CA ARG A 62 -4.67 5.53 13.96
C ARG A 62 -5.83 6.17 14.75
N GLN A 63 -6.27 7.38 14.41
CA GLN A 63 -7.39 8.03 15.07
C GLN A 63 -8.71 7.29 14.86
N ILE A 64 -8.90 6.72 13.67
CA ILE A 64 -10.14 6.04 13.28
C ILE A 64 -9.99 4.51 13.21
N TRP A 65 -8.85 3.98 13.67
CA TRP A 65 -8.60 2.54 13.61
C TRP A 65 -9.58 1.78 14.51
N PRO A 66 -10.22 0.69 14.02
CA PRO A 66 -11.15 -0.09 14.83
C PRO A 66 -10.49 -0.60 16.11
N SER A 67 -11.21 -0.54 17.24
CA SER A 67 -10.72 -1.06 18.52
C SER A 67 -11.01 -2.55 18.71
N ASP A 68 -11.92 -3.13 17.92
CA ASP A 68 -12.38 -4.52 18.01
C ASP A 68 -11.73 -5.43 16.95
N THR A 69 -10.48 -5.15 16.59
CA THR A 69 -9.74 -5.94 15.59
C THR A 69 -8.42 -6.48 16.13
N ALA A 70 -8.04 -7.68 15.68
CA ALA A 70 -6.73 -8.24 15.94
C ALA A 70 -5.62 -7.63 15.05
N PHE A 71 -6.01 -6.89 14.00
CA PHE A 71 -5.08 -6.25 13.10
C PHE A 71 -4.52 -4.95 13.67
N VAL A 72 -3.20 -4.82 13.59
CA VAL A 72 -2.45 -3.65 14.02
C VAL A 72 -1.87 -2.96 12.80
N LEU A 73 -2.05 -1.64 12.76
CA LEU A 73 -1.37 -0.75 11.83
C LEU A 73 0.00 -0.34 12.40
N ASN A 74 1.06 -0.58 11.64
CA ASN A 74 2.41 -0.11 11.97
C ASN A 74 3.03 0.62 10.78
N GLY A 75 3.89 1.61 11.07
CA GLY A 75 4.67 2.32 10.06
C GLY A 75 6.16 1.96 10.13
N GLU A 76 6.83 2.03 8.98
CA GLU A 76 8.29 1.86 8.81
C GLU A 76 8.91 0.68 9.59
N VAL A 77 8.24 -0.47 9.62
CA VAL A 77 8.74 -1.62 10.39
C VAL A 77 9.99 -2.16 9.71
N ASP A 78 11.15 -2.02 10.35
CA ASP A 78 12.41 -2.55 9.83
C ASP A 78 12.36 -4.08 9.73
N LYS A 79 12.54 -4.59 8.50
CA LYS A 79 12.60 -6.03 8.21
C LYS A 79 14.02 -6.52 7.92
N GLN A 80 15.04 -5.66 7.93
CA GLN A 80 16.42 -6.04 7.58
C GLN A 80 17.00 -7.13 8.49
N GLY A 81 16.57 -7.18 9.76
CA GLY A 81 16.94 -8.23 10.72
C GLY A 81 16.02 -9.45 10.74
N HIS A 82 14.96 -9.50 9.93
CA HIS A 82 13.90 -10.49 10.10
C HIS A 82 14.25 -11.84 9.45
N ALA A 83 14.81 -12.76 10.24
CA ALA A 83 15.28 -14.07 9.78
C ALA A 83 14.25 -14.86 8.97
N LEU A 84 12.96 -14.79 9.33
CA LEU A 84 11.90 -15.49 8.59
C LEU A 84 11.66 -14.88 7.20
N ILE A 85 11.74 -13.56 7.04
CA ILE A 85 11.58 -12.92 5.71
C ILE A 85 12.81 -13.20 4.86
N LYS A 86 14.00 -13.20 5.49
CA LYS A 86 15.22 -13.62 4.80
C LYS A 86 15.12 -15.07 4.29
N ALA A 87 14.49 -15.95 5.06
CA ALA A 87 14.30 -17.35 4.67
C ALA A 87 13.29 -17.55 3.52
N THR A 88 12.37 -16.61 3.29
CA THR A 88 11.43 -16.68 2.14
C THR A 88 12.09 -16.27 0.82
N GLY A 89 13.30 -15.69 0.87
CA GLY A 89 13.98 -15.15 -0.30
C GLY A 89 13.41 -13.81 -0.79
N ALA A 90 12.46 -13.23 -0.05
CA ALA A 90 11.95 -11.90 -0.34
C ALA A 90 13.01 -10.82 -0.07
N ARG A 91 12.90 -9.70 -0.76
CA ARG A 91 13.70 -8.52 -0.45
C ARG A 91 13.46 -8.08 0.99
N LEU A 92 14.56 -7.76 1.65
CA LEU A 92 14.52 -7.06 2.93
C LEU A 92 14.27 -5.58 2.65
N ALA A 93 13.07 -5.11 2.97
CA ALA A 93 12.61 -3.74 2.76
C ALA A 93 11.80 -3.30 3.99
N SER A 94 11.80 -2.01 4.27
CA SER A 94 10.95 -1.42 5.30
C SER A 94 9.79 -0.74 4.58
N PRO A 95 8.60 -1.35 4.52
CA PRO A 95 7.46 -0.72 3.89
C PRO A 95 7.02 0.51 4.66
N ASP A 96 6.41 1.47 3.99
CA ASP A 96 5.90 2.68 4.61
C ASP A 96 4.88 2.35 5.71
N LEU A 97 3.88 1.51 5.39
CA LEU A 97 2.91 1.00 6.36
C LEU A 97 2.62 -0.49 6.14
N LEU A 98 2.19 -1.15 7.21
CA LEU A 98 1.68 -2.52 7.16
C LEU A 98 0.52 -2.71 8.14
N VAL A 99 -0.36 -3.64 7.79
CA VAL A 99 -1.48 -4.09 8.61
C VAL A 99 -1.33 -5.59 8.82
N HIS A 100 -1.14 -6.00 10.06
CA HIS A 100 -0.86 -7.40 10.38
C HIS A 100 -1.27 -7.78 11.80
N ILE A 101 -1.11 -9.05 12.17
CA ILE A 101 -1.26 -9.52 13.55
C ILE A 101 0.14 -9.63 14.15
N PRO A 102 0.51 -8.79 15.15
CA PRO A 102 1.83 -8.86 15.77
C PRO A 102 2.11 -10.24 16.39
N GLY A 103 3.36 -10.69 16.29
CA GLY A 103 3.79 -11.99 16.79
C GLY A 103 3.40 -13.19 15.91
N SER A 104 2.71 -12.95 14.80
CA SER A 104 2.32 -13.96 13.81
C SER A 104 2.85 -13.61 12.42
N MET A 105 3.33 -14.61 11.69
CA MET A 105 3.55 -14.49 10.24
C MET A 105 2.32 -14.94 9.44
N ASP A 106 1.35 -15.57 10.09
CA ASP A 106 0.09 -15.99 9.50
C ASP A 106 -0.89 -14.81 9.49
N ASN A 107 -1.57 -14.60 8.35
CA ASN A 107 -2.56 -13.54 8.13
C ASN A 107 -1.98 -12.10 8.11
N ASN A 108 -0.89 -11.88 7.35
CA ASN A 108 -0.44 -10.52 7.04
C ASN A 108 -1.47 -9.84 6.12
N HIS A 109 -2.19 -8.82 6.60
CA HIS A 109 -3.35 -8.31 5.87
C HIS A 109 -2.97 -7.44 4.68
N ALA A 110 -2.26 -6.34 4.92
CA ALA A 110 -1.92 -5.38 3.86
C ALA A 110 -0.50 -4.84 4.03
N ILE A 111 0.21 -4.71 2.91
CA ILE A 111 1.45 -3.95 2.79
C ILE A 111 1.18 -2.73 1.93
N ILE A 112 1.71 -1.58 2.34
CA ILE A 112 1.37 -0.29 1.76
C ILE A 112 2.67 0.48 1.49
N GLU A 113 2.83 0.93 0.25
CA GLU A 113 3.87 1.88 -0.15
C GLU A 113 3.20 3.18 -0.59
N VAL A 114 3.85 4.32 -0.30
CA VAL A 114 3.33 5.65 -0.59
C VAL A 114 4.35 6.42 -1.42
N LYS A 115 3.88 7.10 -2.46
CA LYS A 115 4.72 7.94 -3.32
C LYS A 115 4.05 9.26 -3.69
N PRO A 116 4.82 10.36 -3.77
CA PRO A 116 4.33 11.55 -4.44
C PRO A 116 4.29 11.33 -5.96
N GLY A 117 3.48 12.11 -6.67
CA GLY A 117 3.46 12.08 -8.14
C GLY A 117 4.81 12.39 -8.79
N SER A 118 5.69 13.11 -8.09
CA SER A 118 7.07 13.37 -8.53
C SER A 118 8.03 12.18 -8.35
N ALA A 119 7.53 10.97 -8.05
CA ALA A 119 8.34 9.78 -7.90
C ALA A 119 9.11 9.43 -9.18
N ARG A 120 10.32 8.91 -9.01
CA ARG A 120 11.18 8.51 -10.12
C ARG A 120 10.91 7.06 -10.51
N LEU A 121 11.02 6.74 -11.80
CA LEU A 121 10.82 5.40 -12.36
C LEU A 121 11.52 4.29 -11.54
N GLY A 122 12.79 4.48 -11.15
CA GLY A 122 13.52 3.48 -10.37
C GLY A 122 12.95 3.22 -8.97
N GLY A 123 12.35 4.23 -8.33
CA GLY A 123 11.61 4.06 -7.09
C GLY A 123 10.34 3.24 -7.33
N ILE A 124 9.58 3.61 -8.36
CA ILE A 124 8.34 2.91 -8.75
C ILE A 124 8.60 1.42 -9.04
N CYS A 125 9.65 1.10 -9.82
CA CYS A 125 10.05 -0.28 -10.08
C CYS A 125 10.38 -1.04 -8.78
N LYS A 126 11.10 -0.39 -7.86
CA LYS A 126 11.50 -0.99 -6.58
C LYS A 126 10.27 -1.31 -5.71
N ASP A 127 9.31 -0.39 -5.63
CA ASP A 127 8.13 -0.57 -4.78
C ASP A 127 7.20 -1.64 -5.37
N ILE A 128 6.94 -1.63 -6.68
CA ILE A 128 6.16 -2.68 -7.36
C ILE A 128 6.75 -4.06 -7.09
N LEU A 129 8.08 -4.19 -7.22
CA LEU A 129 8.76 -5.46 -6.94
C LEU A 129 8.62 -5.85 -5.46
N THR A 130 8.80 -4.90 -4.54
CA THR A 130 8.68 -5.13 -3.09
C THR A 130 7.27 -5.59 -2.73
N LEU A 131 6.25 -4.86 -3.15
CA LEU A 131 4.85 -5.18 -2.94
C LEU A 131 4.50 -6.59 -3.48
N SER A 132 4.90 -6.88 -4.72
CA SER A 132 4.69 -8.19 -5.35
C SER A 132 5.38 -9.33 -4.58
N GLU A 133 6.64 -9.15 -4.18
CA GLU A 133 7.37 -10.15 -3.40
C GLU A 133 6.77 -10.36 -2.00
N TYR A 134 6.32 -9.30 -1.33
CA TYR A 134 5.72 -9.44 0.01
C TYR A 134 4.40 -10.20 -0.03
N CYS A 135 3.58 -9.99 -1.06
CA CYS A 135 2.41 -10.82 -1.23
C CYS A 135 2.77 -12.28 -1.56
N ARG A 136 3.64 -12.49 -2.54
CA ARG A 136 3.97 -13.85 -3.05
C ARG A 136 4.79 -14.69 -2.07
N LEU A 137 5.73 -14.08 -1.36
CA LEU A 137 6.74 -14.78 -0.56
C LEU A 137 6.56 -14.59 0.95
N VAL A 138 6.00 -13.45 1.39
CA VAL A 138 5.82 -13.14 2.82
C VAL A 138 4.37 -13.38 3.28
N GLY A 139 3.45 -13.59 2.33
CA GLY A 139 2.06 -13.94 2.62
C GLY A 139 1.18 -12.74 2.96
N TYR A 140 1.51 -11.54 2.48
CA TYR A 140 0.59 -10.40 2.55
C TYR A 140 -0.59 -10.59 1.60
N HIS A 141 -1.81 -10.40 2.09
CA HIS A 141 -3.03 -10.63 1.30
C HIS A 141 -3.32 -9.50 0.31
N ARG A 142 -2.94 -8.27 0.66
CA ARG A 142 -3.14 -7.07 -0.15
C ARG A 142 -1.85 -6.30 -0.31
N ALA A 143 -1.60 -5.82 -1.52
CA ALA A 143 -0.60 -4.81 -1.81
C ALA A 143 -1.31 -3.53 -2.21
N ILE A 144 -1.07 -2.44 -1.49
CA ILE A 144 -1.64 -1.13 -1.76
C ILE A 144 -0.50 -0.20 -2.16
N TYR A 145 -0.64 0.45 -3.31
CA TYR A 145 0.28 1.47 -3.76
C TYR A 145 -0.44 2.81 -3.89
N LEU A 146 -0.13 3.73 -2.98
CA LEU A 146 -0.79 5.03 -2.90
C LEU A 146 0.08 6.12 -3.54
N PHE A 147 -0.44 6.77 -4.57
CA PHE A 147 0.12 8.02 -5.09
C PHE A 147 -0.65 9.22 -4.55
N TYR A 148 0.06 10.30 -4.23
CA TYR A 148 -0.57 11.57 -3.87
C TYR A 148 -0.06 12.75 -4.71
N GLY A 149 -0.96 13.70 -4.97
CA GLY A 149 -0.74 14.94 -5.72
C GLY A 149 -0.87 14.79 -7.23
N GLU A 150 -0.13 13.86 -7.81
CA GLU A 150 -0.25 13.51 -9.22
C GLU A 150 -0.08 12.00 -9.40
N LEU A 151 -0.75 11.44 -10.39
CA LEU A 151 -0.63 10.04 -10.75
C LEU A 151 0.30 9.90 -11.96
N PRO A 152 1.53 9.38 -11.81
CA PRO A 152 2.49 9.30 -12.91
C PRO A 152 2.23 8.06 -13.78
N GLU A 153 1.05 7.96 -14.39
CA GLU A 153 0.55 6.76 -15.11
C GLU A 153 1.56 6.19 -16.11
N ARG A 154 2.19 7.06 -16.92
CA ARG A 154 3.20 6.63 -17.90
C ARG A 154 4.39 5.92 -17.25
N LEU A 155 4.86 6.43 -16.10
CA LEU A 155 5.96 5.81 -15.37
C LEU A 155 5.52 4.51 -14.68
N ILE A 156 4.28 4.44 -14.20
CA ILE A 156 3.71 3.22 -13.61
C ILE A 156 3.64 2.12 -14.67
N THR A 157 3.08 2.40 -15.85
CA THR A 157 3.02 1.45 -16.97
C THR A 157 4.42 0.98 -17.37
N GLN A 158 5.35 1.92 -17.53
CA GLN A 158 6.74 1.60 -17.85
C GLN A 158 7.40 0.73 -16.77
N ALA A 159 7.14 1.03 -15.48
CA ALA A 159 7.69 0.27 -14.38
C ALA A 159 7.15 -1.17 -14.35
N ILE A 160 5.86 -1.37 -14.60
CA ILE A 160 5.26 -2.70 -14.71
C ILE A 160 5.95 -3.50 -15.80
N GLU A 161 6.10 -2.95 -17.01
CA GLU A 161 6.80 -3.61 -18.12
C GLU A 161 8.25 -3.99 -17.78
N ILE A 162 8.99 -3.09 -17.14
CA ILE A 162 10.39 -3.35 -16.73
C ILE A 162 10.44 -4.47 -15.69
N VAL A 163 9.63 -4.36 -14.64
CA VAL A 163 9.61 -5.33 -13.54
C VAL A 163 9.20 -6.70 -14.07
N THR A 164 8.18 -6.77 -14.91
CA THR A 164 7.66 -8.05 -15.40
C THR A 164 8.60 -8.71 -16.40
N LYS A 165 9.25 -7.93 -17.27
CA LYS A 165 10.27 -8.45 -18.18
C LYS A 165 11.46 -9.06 -17.45
N VAL A 166 11.85 -8.49 -16.31
CA VAL A 166 13.03 -8.93 -15.55
C VAL A 166 12.70 -10.03 -14.55
N ASN A 167 11.53 -9.98 -13.91
CA ASN A 167 11.20 -10.81 -12.74
C ASN A 167 10.02 -11.76 -12.98
N GLY A 168 9.36 -11.68 -14.13
CA GLY A 168 8.11 -12.38 -14.42
C GLY A 168 6.86 -11.64 -13.89
N PRO A 169 5.67 -12.26 -14.00
CA PRO A 169 4.41 -11.62 -13.61
C PRO A 169 4.40 -11.11 -12.16
N ILE A 170 3.74 -9.98 -11.95
CA ILE A 170 3.52 -9.40 -10.61
C ILE A 170 2.20 -9.88 -10.03
N THR A 171 2.12 -9.98 -8.70
CA THR A 171 0.85 -10.10 -7.97
C THR A 171 -0.02 -8.85 -8.21
N PRO A 172 -1.36 -8.95 -8.16
CA PRO A 172 -2.22 -7.77 -8.19
C PRO A 172 -1.86 -6.75 -7.10
N ILE A 173 -1.64 -5.50 -7.51
CA ILE A 173 -1.37 -4.37 -6.61
C ILE A 173 -2.48 -3.35 -6.79
N GLU A 174 -3.18 -3.01 -5.72
CA GLU A 174 -4.21 -1.98 -5.72
C GLU A 174 -3.56 -0.60 -5.90
N LEU A 175 -3.98 0.14 -6.93
CA LEU A 175 -3.49 1.49 -7.18
C LEU A 175 -4.48 2.49 -6.59
N TRP A 176 -4.04 3.20 -5.57
CA TRP A 176 -4.80 4.25 -4.90
C TRP A 176 -4.24 5.63 -5.27
N PHE A 177 -5.11 6.62 -5.43
CA PHE A 177 -4.73 7.98 -5.77
C PHE A 177 -5.41 9.00 -4.86
N HIS A 178 -4.61 9.86 -4.22
CA HIS A 178 -5.07 10.98 -3.42
C HIS A 178 -4.73 12.30 -4.14
N PRO A 179 -5.68 12.92 -4.86
CA PRO A 179 -5.37 14.02 -5.77
C PRO A 179 -5.03 15.33 -5.03
N GLN A 180 -5.75 15.65 -3.95
CA GLN A 180 -5.65 16.94 -3.29
C GLN A 180 -5.91 16.85 -1.77
N PRO A 181 -5.29 17.72 -0.94
CA PRO A 181 -5.57 17.76 0.48
C PRO A 181 -7.07 17.89 0.78
N GLY A 182 -7.54 17.22 1.84
CA GLY A 182 -8.95 17.29 2.25
C GLY A 182 -9.90 16.43 1.41
N THR A 183 -9.40 15.67 0.43
CA THR A 183 -10.21 14.77 -0.41
C THR A 183 -9.87 13.32 -0.11
N PRO A 184 -10.81 12.37 -0.23
CA PRO A 184 -10.48 10.96 -0.06
C PRO A 184 -9.55 10.50 -1.18
N ALA A 185 -8.66 9.56 -0.87
CA ALA A 185 -8.01 8.75 -1.88
C ALA A 185 -9.03 7.78 -2.49
N GLU A 186 -8.84 7.48 -3.77
CA GLU A 186 -9.71 6.59 -4.54
C GLU A 186 -8.92 5.40 -5.08
N LEU A 187 -9.55 4.21 -5.10
CA LEU A 187 -9.02 3.06 -5.81
C LEU A 187 -9.23 3.28 -7.31
N VAL A 188 -8.16 3.63 -8.03
CA VAL A 188 -8.22 3.98 -9.46
C VAL A 188 -7.93 2.79 -10.37
N GLY A 189 -7.44 1.68 -9.82
CA GLY A 189 -7.24 0.46 -10.59
C GLY A 189 -6.47 -0.61 -9.83
N THR A 190 -6.10 -1.65 -10.57
CA THR A 190 -5.24 -2.72 -10.07
C THR A 190 -4.14 -2.98 -11.08
N LEU A 191 -2.90 -2.87 -10.63
CA LEU A 191 -1.73 -3.20 -11.44
C LEU A 191 -1.64 -4.71 -11.53
N ILE A 192 -1.83 -5.24 -12.73
CA ILE A 192 -1.68 -6.65 -13.05
C ILE A 192 -0.80 -6.79 -14.30
N HIS A 193 -0.15 -7.94 -14.45
CA HIS A 193 0.47 -8.33 -15.72
C HIS A 193 -0.30 -9.51 -16.30
N GLY A 194 -1.17 -9.24 -17.28
CA GLY A 194 -1.99 -10.25 -17.95
C GLY A 194 -2.87 -9.63 -19.05
N ASP A 195 -2.36 -9.72 -20.28
CA ASP A 195 -2.92 -9.38 -21.60
C ASP A 195 -3.27 -7.93 -21.94
N SER A 196 -2.65 -7.50 -23.04
CA SER A 196 -3.04 -6.40 -23.91
C SER A 196 -4.56 -6.40 -24.17
N ALA A 197 -5.29 -5.60 -23.42
CA ALA A 197 -6.62 -5.13 -23.81
C ALA A 197 -6.91 -3.79 -23.14
N SER A 198 -6.52 -2.73 -23.84
CA SER A 198 -7.28 -1.51 -23.99
C SER A 198 -8.57 -1.41 -23.16
N LYS A 199 -8.52 -0.64 -22.08
CA LYS A 199 -9.46 0.47 -21.87
C LYS A 199 -8.67 1.65 -21.35
N GLY A 200 -8.75 2.76 -22.08
CA GLY A 200 -8.20 4.02 -21.63
C GLY A 200 -8.80 4.39 -20.28
N PHE A 201 -7.93 4.91 -19.42
CA PHE A 201 -8.34 5.83 -18.37
C PHE A 201 -8.82 7.13 -19.01
#